data_AF-A0A818RLJ0-F1
#
_entry.id   AF-A0A818RLJ0-F1
#
_cell.length_a   1.000
_cell.length_b   1.000
_cell.length_c   1.000
_cell.angle_alpha   90.00
_cell.angle_beta   90.00
_cell.angle_gamma   90.00
#
_symmetry.space_group_name_H-M   'P 1'
#
loop_
_entity.id
_entity.type
_entity.pdbx_description
1 polymer ?
#
loop_
_entity_poly.entity_id
_entity_poly.type
_entity_poly.pdbx_seq_one_letter_code
_entity_poly.pdbx_strand_id
1 'polypeptide(L)'
;MACSLFVTSIAILLFVSYTYAQQCEQPSNVSRFDCHPENDPTIDKCLERKCCWKSPSQQSNSIGFRDLHVPSCYYPSDFPTYEVTSSSPTDFGQRIRILKTQTTYMPHDILDLTVDLIYETEQRFRIRIYDSIYVRYEVPLQVPVVEKKADTTDYDVAVKSKPFSLLVTRKSTGVILFDSSVSPLMFADQFIKISTRLSSPFLYGLGEHRQSLLINVTDSWKRLTFYSRNFPPLENFNLYGVHPFHINLEQAPNNQTSAHGQFFLNSNAMDIDLQPLPALTYTTIGGIIDLYIFTGPTVQNVIEQYWDIIGVKE
;
A
#
# COMPACT_ATOMS: atom_id res chain seq x y z
N MET A 1 42.84 1.76 30.97
CA MET A 1 41.36 1.74 30.86
C MET A 1 40.82 2.70 29.80
N ALA A 2 41.30 3.95 29.71
CA ALA A 2 40.81 4.94 28.72
C ALA A 2 40.99 4.53 27.24
N CYS A 3 42.11 3.88 26.88
CA CYS A 3 42.35 3.45 25.49
C CYS A 3 41.39 2.32 25.05
N SER A 4 41.04 1.41 25.96
CA SER A 4 40.07 0.33 25.68
C SER A 4 38.65 0.87 25.47
N LEU A 5 38.25 1.88 26.26
CA LEU A 5 36.94 2.54 26.13
C LEU A 5 36.82 3.35 24.84
N PHE A 6 37.91 3.98 24.39
CA PHE A 6 37.94 4.76 23.15
C PHE A 6 37.84 3.87 21.91
N VAL A 7 38.57 2.73 21.89
CA VAL A 7 38.51 1.74 20.81
C VAL A 7 37.14 1.09 20.72
N THR A 8 36.51 0.76 21.85
CA THR A 8 35.13 0.22 21.84
C THR A 8 34.12 1.24 21.31
N SER A 9 34.23 2.52 21.68
CA SER A 9 33.33 3.57 21.18
C SER A 9 33.47 3.79 19.67
N ILE A 10 34.70 3.77 19.13
CA ILE A 10 34.95 3.88 17.69
C ILE A 10 34.40 2.65 16.95
N ALA A 11 34.61 1.44 17.48
CA ALA A 11 34.09 0.22 16.88
C ALA A 11 32.55 0.21 16.83
N ILE A 12 31.89 0.68 17.90
CA ILE A 12 30.43 0.83 17.95
C ILE A 12 29.96 1.85 16.91
N LEU A 13 30.60 3.03 16.82
CA LEU A 13 30.25 4.05 15.84
C LEU A 13 30.41 3.55 14.41
N LEU A 14 31.53 2.88 14.10
CA LEU A 14 31.76 2.29 12.78
C LEU A 14 30.71 1.22 12.46
N PHE A 15 30.37 0.35 13.40
CA PHE A 15 29.34 -0.68 13.22
C PHE A 15 27.94 -0.08 13.01
N VAL A 16 27.57 0.94 13.79
CA VAL A 16 26.29 1.67 13.62
C VAL A 16 26.24 2.38 12.26
N SER A 17 27.33 3.00 11.83
CA SER A 17 27.38 3.65 10.51
C SER A 17 27.33 2.64 9.35
N TYR A 18 27.95 1.47 9.49
CA TYR A 18 27.91 0.40 8.50
C TYR A 18 26.51 -0.22 8.37
N THR A 19 25.85 -0.51 9.48
CA THR A 19 24.47 -1.02 9.52
C THR A 19 23.48 0.00 8.93
N TYR A 20 23.63 1.28 9.27
CA TYR A 20 22.83 2.37 8.69
C TYR A 20 23.02 2.51 7.17
N ALA A 21 24.25 2.35 6.66
CA ALA A 21 24.50 2.40 5.22
C ALA A 21 23.80 1.24 4.48
N GLN A 22 23.81 0.05 5.06
CA GLN A 22 23.19 -1.14 4.47
C GLN A 22 21.66 -1.07 4.48
N GLN A 23 21.04 -0.62 5.58
CA GLN A 23 19.57 -0.55 5.69
C GLN A 23 18.96 0.54 4.78
N CYS A 24 19.73 1.58 4.48
CA CYS A 24 19.36 2.69 3.59
C CYS A 24 19.71 2.44 2.13
N GLU A 25 20.31 1.30 1.80
CA GLU A 25 20.57 0.94 0.42
C GLU A 25 19.25 0.50 -0.24
N GLN A 26 18.90 1.18 -1.33
CA GLN A 26 17.72 0.86 -2.13
C GLN A 26 18.15 0.52 -3.56
N PRO A 27 17.49 -0.46 -4.23
CA PRO A 27 17.87 -0.87 -5.57
C PRO A 27 17.87 0.27 -6.59
N SER A 28 17.00 1.27 -6.40
CA SER A 28 16.87 2.43 -7.27
C SER A 28 16.18 3.60 -6.57
N ASN A 29 16.18 4.77 -7.21
CA ASN A 29 15.42 5.93 -6.74
C ASN A 29 13.90 5.70 -6.75
N VAL A 30 13.39 4.91 -7.71
CA VAL A 30 11.95 4.62 -7.83
C VAL A 30 11.45 3.62 -6.79
N SER A 31 12.37 2.90 -6.12
CA SER A 31 12.07 1.97 -5.03
C SER A 31 11.87 2.65 -3.67
N ARG A 32 12.08 3.97 -3.58
CA ARG A 32 11.96 4.70 -2.32
C ARG A 32 10.49 4.98 -2.01
N PHE A 33 10.05 4.62 -0.81
CA PHE A 33 8.74 4.97 -0.29
C PHE A 33 8.87 6.10 0.73
N ASP A 34 8.06 7.14 0.57
CA ASP A 34 8.15 8.37 1.35
C ASP A 34 7.82 8.14 2.84
N CYS A 35 8.77 8.54 3.69
CA CYS A 35 8.67 8.52 5.15
C CYS A 35 8.34 9.91 5.75
N HIS A 36 8.30 10.94 4.91
CA HIS A 36 7.92 12.29 5.29
C HIS A 36 6.96 12.89 4.25
N PRO A 37 5.71 12.37 4.16
CA PRO A 37 4.74 12.80 3.14
C PRO A 37 4.19 14.22 3.36
N GLU A 38 4.48 14.81 4.51
CA GLU A 38 4.21 16.22 4.83
C GLU A 38 5.19 17.14 4.11
N ASN A 39 4.83 18.42 4.00
CA ASN A 39 5.68 19.44 3.37
C ASN A 39 7.00 19.65 4.12
N ASP A 40 8.00 20.14 3.39
CA ASP A 40 9.31 20.58 3.92
C ASP A 40 10.07 19.49 4.71
N PRO A 41 10.44 18.38 4.05
CA PRO A 41 11.28 17.37 4.67
C PRO A 41 12.69 17.94 4.90
N THR A 42 13.20 17.79 6.12
CA THR A 42 14.60 18.13 6.47
C THR A 42 15.35 16.88 6.88
N ILE A 43 16.69 16.93 6.84
CA ILE A 43 17.55 15.84 7.31
C ILE A 43 17.18 15.46 8.74
N ASP A 44 17.11 16.46 9.64
CA ASP A 44 16.85 16.23 11.06
C ASP A 44 15.48 15.57 11.30
N LYS A 45 14.40 16.08 10.68
CA LYS A 45 13.06 15.48 10.79
C LYS A 45 13.04 14.05 10.26
N CYS A 46 13.78 13.77 9.20
CA CYS A 46 13.86 12.43 8.62
C CYS A 46 14.55 11.44 9.56
N LEU A 47 15.70 11.84 10.11
CA LEU A 47 16.47 11.02 11.04
C LEU A 47 15.76 10.82 12.37
N GLU A 48 14.99 11.81 12.84
CA GLU A 48 14.13 11.69 14.03
C GLU A 48 13.08 10.59 13.86
N ARG A 49 12.54 10.43 12.63
CA ARG A 49 11.65 9.32 12.27
C ARG A 49 12.38 7.98 12.08
N LYS A 50 13.69 7.93 12.30
CA LYS A 50 14.57 6.77 12.01
C LYS A 50 14.53 6.35 10.54
N CYS A 51 14.35 7.32 9.65
CA CYS A 51 14.31 7.10 8.21
C CYS A 51 15.63 7.46 7.53
N CYS A 52 15.75 7.07 6.26
CA CYS A 52 16.92 7.30 5.46
C CYS A 52 16.80 8.62 4.70
N TRP A 53 17.88 9.41 4.72
CA TRP A 53 18.00 10.61 3.90
C TRP A 53 18.98 10.44 2.75
N LYS A 54 18.55 10.75 1.52
CA LYS A 54 19.45 10.86 0.36
C LYS A 54 18.86 11.83 -0.66
N SER A 55 19.57 12.93 -0.94
CA SER A 55 19.18 13.87 -1.99
C SER A 55 19.03 13.16 -3.34
N PRO A 56 17.97 13.42 -4.12
CA PRO A 56 17.82 12.89 -5.47
C PRO A 56 18.98 13.35 -6.35
N SER A 57 19.51 12.44 -7.18
CA SER A 57 20.66 12.71 -8.06
C SER A 57 20.34 13.65 -9.23
N GLN A 58 19.05 13.89 -9.53
CA GLN A 58 18.57 14.85 -10.52
C GLN A 58 17.24 15.43 -10.05
N GLN A 59 17.20 16.73 -9.76
CA GLN A 59 15.94 17.46 -9.56
C GLN A 59 15.35 17.75 -10.95
N SER A 60 14.26 17.07 -11.30
CA SER A 60 13.39 17.51 -12.39
C SER A 60 12.76 18.86 -11.98
N ASN A 61 12.90 19.89 -12.81
CA ASN A 61 12.41 21.26 -12.56
C ASN A 61 10.88 21.40 -12.75
N SER A 62 10.09 20.39 -12.39
CA SER A 62 8.61 20.45 -12.44
C SER A 62 8.08 21.05 -11.13
N ILE A 63 7.94 22.38 -11.11
CA ILE A 63 7.31 23.13 -10.01
C ILE A 63 5.78 23.07 -10.19
N GLY A 64 5.21 21.88 -10.00
CA GLY A 64 3.79 21.71 -9.74
C GLY A 64 3.58 21.60 -8.22
N PHE A 65 2.58 22.31 -7.67
CA PHE A 65 2.29 22.35 -6.22
C PHE A 65 1.96 20.98 -5.56
N ARG A 66 1.90 19.88 -6.34
CA ARG A 66 1.67 18.50 -5.87
C ARG A 66 2.40 17.42 -6.69
N ASP A 67 3.38 17.80 -7.52
CA ASP A 67 4.18 16.80 -8.21
C ASP A 67 5.10 16.16 -7.17
N LEU A 68 4.78 14.93 -6.81
CA LEU A 68 5.68 14.12 -6.01
C LEU A 68 6.98 13.98 -6.80
N HIS A 69 8.09 13.93 -6.08
CA HIS A 69 9.40 13.66 -6.66
C HIS A 69 9.98 12.47 -5.91
N VAL A 70 11.10 11.95 -6.38
CA VAL A 70 11.87 10.93 -5.64
C VAL A 70 12.05 11.40 -4.20
N PRO A 71 11.54 10.68 -3.19
CA PRO A 71 11.58 11.17 -1.82
C PRO A 71 13.03 11.21 -1.32
N SER A 72 13.41 12.37 -0.77
CA SER A 72 14.69 12.55 -0.08
C SER A 72 14.70 11.77 1.23
N CYS A 73 13.56 11.72 1.93
CA CYS A 73 13.35 10.96 3.16
C CYS A 73 12.52 9.71 2.89
N TYR A 74 13.08 8.52 3.09
CA TYR A 74 12.42 7.27 2.75
C TYR A 74 12.62 6.19 3.81
N TYR A 75 11.73 5.20 3.82
CA TYR A 75 11.82 4.09 4.77
C TYR A 75 13.09 3.24 4.53
N PRO A 76 13.85 2.91 5.58
CA PRO A 76 14.85 1.86 5.52
C PRO A 76 14.19 0.48 5.36
N SER A 77 14.99 -0.50 4.94
CA SER A 77 14.52 -1.88 4.78
C SER A 77 14.12 -2.58 6.10
N ASP A 78 14.62 -2.09 7.24
CA ASP A 78 14.34 -2.61 8.59
C ASP A 78 13.37 -1.73 9.40
N PHE A 79 12.68 -0.79 8.74
CA PHE A 79 11.73 0.10 9.42
C PHE A 79 10.67 -0.72 10.20
N PRO A 80 10.28 -0.31 11.42
CA PRO A 80 9.30 -1.04 12.22
C PRO A 80 8.01 -1.34 11.47
N THR A 81 7.66 -2.62 11.40
CA THR A 81 6.44 -3.12 10.80
C THR A 81 5.96 -4.35 11.58
N TYR A 82 4.86 -4.94 11.14
CA TYR A 82 4.23 -6.06 11.81
C TYR A 82 4.92 -7.39 11.51
N GLU A 83 4.73 -8.36 12.41
CA GLU A 83 5.14 -9.75 12.25
C GLU A 83 3.96 -10.67 12.60
N VAL A 84 3.86 -11.81 11.91
CA VAL A 84 2.83 -12.81 12.20
C VAL A 84 3.14 -13.51 13.53
N THR A 85 2.17 -13.55 14.42
CA THR A 85 2.28 -14.24 15.72
C THR A 85 1.46 -15.51 15.79
N SER A 86 0.28 -15.52 15.17
CA SER A 86 -0.53 -16.72 15.02
C SER A 86 -1.29 -16.70 13.70
N SER A 87 -1.56 -17.88 13.18
CA SER A 87 -2.38 -18.07 11.98
C SER A 87 -3.28 -19.27 12.20
N SER A 88 -4.57 -19.10 11.91
CA SER A 88 -5.59 -20.13 12.08
C SER A 88 -6.49 -20.18 10.84
N PRO A 89 -6.83 -21.38 10.34
CA PRO A 89 -7.83 -21.50 9.29
C PRO A 89 -9.22 -21.08 9.81
N THR A 90 -10.06 -20.58 8.89
CA THR A 90 -11.47 -20.25 9.12
C THR A 90 -12.30 -20.82 7.98
N ASP A 91 -13.62 -20.87 8.14
CA ASP A 91 -14.51 -21.38 7.07
C ASP A 91 -14.43 -20.50 5.81
N PHE A 92 -14.24 -19.19 5.97
CA PHE A 92 -14.05 -18.23 4.89
C PHE A 92 -12.62 -18.15 4.34
N GLY A 93 -11.64 -18.77 4.99
CA GLY A 93 -10.23 -18.65 4.61
C GLY A 93 -9.24 -18.80 5.75
N GLN A 94 -8.62 -17.68 6.12
CA GLN A 94 -7.57 -17.64 7.13
C GLN A 94 -7.68 -16.37 7.99
N ARG A 95 -7.44 -16.52 9.29
CA ARG A 95 -7.29 -15.42 10.24
C ARG A 95 -5.88 -15.41 10.81
N ILE A 96 -5.25 -14.25 10.81
CA ILE A 96 -3.86 -14.06 11.23
C ILE A 96 -3.81 -12.94 12.26
N ARG A 97 -3.05 -13.13 13.33
CA ARG A 97 -2.73 -12.06 14.28
C ARG A 97 -1.34 -11.54 13.97
N ILE A 98 -1.21 -10.24 13.80
CA ILE A 98 0.06 -9.59 13.52
C ILE A 98 0.40 -8.59 14.62
N LEU A 99 1.64 -8.59 15.09
CA LEU A 99 2.13 -7.69 16.14
C LEU A 99 3.28 -6.82 15.64
N LYS A 100 3.29 -5.55 16.05
CA LYS A 100 4.41 -4.62 15.84
C LYS A 100 5.08 -4.36 17.19
N THR A 101 6.38 -4.65 17.30
CA THR A 101 7.12 -4.59 18.58
C THR A 101 7.62 -3.20 18.94
N GLN A 102 7.70 -2.29 17.97
CA GLN A 102 8.20 -0.93 18.13
C GLN A 102 7.17 0.06 17.59
N THR A 103 6.91 1.13 18.34
CA THR A 103 6.12 2.25 17.83
C THR A 103 6.89 3.00 16.74
N THR A 104 6.14 3.51 15.78
CA THR A 104 6.62 4.41 14.72
C THR A 104 6.55 5.86 15.22
N TYR A 105 6.78 6.82 14.32
CA TYR A 105 6.61 8.24 14.60
C TYR A 105 5.14 8.69 14.63
N MET A 106 4.19 7.81 14.31
CA MET A 106 2.76 8.15 14.35
C MET A 106 2.20 8.11 15.77
N PRO A 107 1.38 9.09 16.16
CA PRO A 107 0.69 9.06 17.44
C PRO A 107 -0.41 7.99 17.43
N HIS A 108 -0.65 7.35 18.58
CA HIS A 108 -1.68 6.31 18.75
C HIS A 108 -1.51 5.13 17.77
N ASP A 109 -0.26 4.70 17.61
CA ASP A 109 0.07 3.48 16.89
C ASP A 109 -0.66 2.27 17.50
N ILE A 110 -1.41 1.55 16.67
CA ILE A 110 -2.00 0.28 17.05
C ILE A 110 -0.92 -0.77 16.84
N LEU A 111 -0.72 -1.69 17.79
CA LEU A 111 0.39 -2.65 17.74
C LEU A 111 -0.07 -4.10 17.55
N ASP A 112 -1.35 -4.37 17.74
CA ASP A 112 -1.96 -5.69 17.66
C ASP A 112 -3.15 -5.61 16.70
N LEU A 113 -3.02 -6.30 15.56
CA LEU A 113 -4.04 -6.29 14.52
C LEU A 113 -4.44 -7.72 14.16
N THR A 114 -5.68 -7.83 13.71
CA THR A 114 -6.21 -9.04 13.09
C THR A 114 -6.28 -8.83 11.58
N VAL A 115 -5.82 -9.84 10.84
CA VAL A 115 -5.91 -9.93 9.38
C VAL A 115 -6.84 -11.08 9.03
N ASP A 116 -7.92 -10.79 8.32
CA ASP A 116 -8.77 -11.82 7.71
C ASP A 116 -8.50 -11.87 6.20
N LEU A 117 -8.11 -13.04 5.74
CA LEU A 117 -7.94 -13.38 4.33
C LEU A 117 -9.15 -14.21 3.91
N ILE A 118 -10.00 -13.61 3.07
CA ILE A 118 -11.33 -14.11 2.74
C ILE A 118 -11.34 -14.51 1.26
N TYR A 119 -11.52 -15.79 1.00
CA TYR A 119 -11.52 -16.37 -0.34
C TYR A 119 -12.96 -16.41 -0.87
N GLU A 120 -13.46 -15.24 -1.28
CA GLU A 120 -14.89 -15.04 -1.55
C GLU A 120 -15.42 -15.87 -2.72
N THR A 121 -14.73 -15.79 -3.87
CA THR A 121 -15.09 -16.54 -5.08
C THR A 121 -13.83 -17.01 -5.78
N GLU A 122 -14.00 -17.72 -6.90
CA GLU A 122 -12.88 -18.10 -7.76
C GLU A 122 -12.05 -16.89 -8.22
N GLN A 123 -12.68 -15.73 -8.36
CA GLN A 123 -12.12 -14.52 -8.97
C GLN A 123 -12.13 -13.29 -8.05
N ARG A 124 -12.50 -13.46 -6.78
CA ARG A 124 -12.58 -12.37 -5.81
C ARG A 124 -11.95 -12.77 -4.49
N PHE A 125 -10.97 -11.99 -4.07
CA PHE A 125 -10.27 -12.13 -2.81
C PHE A 125 -10.43 -10.86 -1.99
N ARG A 126 -10.59 -10.99 -0.67
CA ARG A 126 -10.74 -9.84 0.23
C ARG A 126 -9.77 -9.93 1.40
N ILE A 127 -9.12 -8.81 1.68
CA ILE A 127 -8.16 -8.62 2.77
C ILE A 127 -8.76 -7.62 3.73
N ARG A 128 -8.96 -8.02 4.99
CA ARG A 128 -9.32 -7.09 6.07
C ARG A 128 -8.20 -7.03 7.08
N ILE A 129 -7.76 -5.83 7.46
CA ILE A 129 -6.82 -5.59 8.56
C ILE A 129 -7.44 -4.58 9.51
N TYR A 130 -7.64 -4.97 10.77
CA TYR A 130 -8.40 -4.21 11.75
C TYR A 130 -7.94 -4.47 13.18
N ASP A 131 -8.32 -3.57 14.08
CA ASP A 131 -8.19 -3.75 15.54
C ASP A 131 -9.37 -4.60 16.03
N SER A 132 -9.07 -5.76 16.62
CA SER A 132 -10.09 -6.69 17.14
C SER A 132 -10.49 -6.41 18.59
N ILE A 133 -9.78 -5.52 19.28
CA ILE A 133 -10.07 -5.09 20.65
C ILE A 133 -11.02 -3.89 20.62
N TYR A 134 -10.72 -2.90 19.79
CA TYR A 134 -11.52 -1.70 19.65
C TYR A 134 -12.13 -1.60 18.26
N VAL A 135 -13.46 -1.70 18.20
CA VAL A 135 -14.22 -1.57 16.95
C VAL A 135 -13.97 -0.20 16.34
N ARG A 136 -13.52 -0.20 15.09
CA ARG A 136 -13.25 1.01 14.31
C ARG A 136 -14.40 1.26 13.32
N TYR A 137 -14.43 2.47 12.77
CA TYR A 137 -15.37 2.79 11.69
C TYR A 137 -15.15 1.88 10.49
N GLU A 138 -16.24 1.28 9.99
CA GLU A 138 -16.29 0.56 8.74
C GLU A 138 -17.38 1.20 7.87
N VAL A 139 -17.17 1.25 6.55
CA VAL A 139 -18.14 1.82 5.64
C VAL A 139 -19.44 0.99 5.72
N PRO A 140 -20.61 1.60 5.99
CA PRO A 140 -21.87 0.88 6.12
C PRO A 140 -22.43 0.50 4.75
N LEU A 141 -21.69 -0.33 4.01
CA LEU A 141 -22.08 -0.89 2.71
C LEU A 141 -22.50 -2.35 2.91
N GLN A 142 -23.67 -2.70 2.39
CA GLN A 142 -24.09 -4.11 2.33
C GLN A 142 -23.25 -4.81 1.27
N VAL A 143 -22.30 -5.63 1.71
CA VAL A 143 -21.45 -6.46 0.85
C VAL A 143 -21.84 -7.93 1.02
N PRO A 144 -21.56 -8.80 0.03
CA PRO A 144 -21.80 -10.23 0.16
C PRO A 144 -21.15 -10.82 1.42
N VAL A 145 -21.93 -11.58 2.20
CA VAL A 145 -21.42 -12.31 3.36
C VAL A 145 -20.85 -13.64 2.89
N VAL A 146 -19.58 -13.90 3.22
CA VAL A 146 -18.87 -15.11 2.84
C VAL A 146 -18.71 -16.01 4.06
N GLU A 147 -19.55 -17.04 4.14
CA GLU A 147 -19.51 -18.03 5.23
C GLU A 147 -18.57 -19.20 4.92
N LYS A 148 -18.39 -19.52 3.62
CA LYS A 148 -17.52 -20.59 3.16
C LYS A 148 -16.61 -20.08 2.05
N LYS A 149 -15.33 -20.42 2.13
CA LYS A 149 -14.34 -20.14 1.08
C LYS A 149 -14.71 -20.82 -0.25
N ALA A 150 -14.29 -20.22 -1.35
CA ALA A 150 -14.37 -20.82 -2.67
C ALA A 150 -13.64 -22.17 -2.73
N ASP A 151 -14.24 -23.15 -3.42
CA ASP A 151 -13.63 -24.49 -3.59
C ASP A 151 -12.40 -24.43 -4.50
N THR A 152 -12.41 -23.53 -5.48
CA THR A 152 -11.32 -23.24 -6.42
C THR A 152 -11.09 -21.74 -6.53
N THR A 153 -9.85 -21.35 -6.85
CA THR A 153 -9.46 -19.96 -7.11
C THR A 153 -8.53 -19.89 -8.32
N ASP A 154 -8.56 -18.78 -9.04
CA ASP A 154 -7.61 -18.48 -10.12
C ASP A 154 -6.38 -17.69 -9.65
N TYR A 155 -6.31 -17.44 -8.34
CA TYR A 155 -5.22 -16.74 -7.64
C TYR A 155 -4.62 -17.58 -6.52
N ASP A 156 -3.34 -17.36 -6.24
CA ASP A 156 -2.61 -17.84 -5.08
C ASP A 156 -2.34 -16.70 -4.10
N VAL A 157 -2.28 -17.03 -2.81
CA VAL A 157 -1.98 -16.08 -1.72
C VAL A 157 -0.85 -16.63 -0.88
N ALA A 158 0.22 -15.85 -0.76
CA ALA A 158 1.36 -16.15 0.10
C ALA A 158 1.49 -15.11 1.21
N VAL A 159 1.74 -15.59 2.43
CA VAL A 159 1.96 -14.76 3.62
C VAL A 159 3.41 -14.88 4.04
N LYS A 160 4.14 -13.76 4.06
CA LYS A 160 5.45 -13.68 4.70
C LYS A 160 5.24 -13.32 6.16
N SER A 161 5.94 -13.99 7.07
CA SER A 161 5.71 -13.81 8.51
C SER A 161 6.51 -12.66 9.13
N LYS A 162 7.74 -12.41 8.66
CA LYS A 162 8.67 -11.43 9.24
C LYS A 162 9.58 -10.81 8.15
N PRO A 163 9.41 -9.52 7.82
CA PRO A 163 8.23 -8.71 8.13
C PRO A 163 6.95 -9.31 7.53
N PHE A 164 5.79 -8.99 8.09
CA PHE A 164 4.49 -9.34 7.55
C PHE A 164 4.30 -8.71 6.16
N SER A 165 3.97 -9.54 5.17
CA SER A 165 3.52 -9.07 3.86
C SER A 165 2.63 -10.09 3.19
N LEU A 166 1.76 -9.61 2.31
CA LEU A 166 0.88 -10.42 1.47
C LEU A 166 1.32 -10.33 0.01
N LEU A 167 1.37 -11.47 -0.65
CA LEU A 167 1.59 -11.59 -2.08
C LEU A 167 0.41 -12.36 -2.68
N VAL A 168 -0.27 -11.76 -3.66
CA VAL A 168 -1.35 -12.38 -4.41
C VAL A 168 -0.93 -12.45 -5.88
N THR A 169 -1.00 -13.63 -6.47
CA THR A 169 -0.56 -13.88 -7.85
C THR A 169 -1.61 -14.61 -8.64
N ARG A 170 -1.74 -14.29 -9.93
CA ARG A 170 -2.57 -15.05 -10.87
C ARG A 170 -1.94 -16.41 -11.13
N LYS A 171 -2.69 -17.50 -10.94
CA LYS A 171 -2.19 -18.88 -11.14
C LYS A 171 -1.74 -19.17 -12.56
N SER A 172 -2.50 -18.70 -13.55
CA SER A 172 -2.26 -19.03 -14.96
C SER A 172 -0.99 -18.39 -15.54
N THR A 173 -0.56 -17.25 -15.02
CA THR A 173 0.56 -16.46 -15.58
C THR A 173 1.68 -16.18 -14.57
N GLY A 174 1.43 -16.34 -13.27
CA GLY A 174 2.34 -15.92 -12.20
C GLY A 174 2.43 -14.41 -11.99
N VAL A 175 1.59 -13.61 -12.67
CA VAL A 175 1.59 -12.15 -12.54
C VAL A 175 1.15 -11.73 -11.13
N ILE A 176 1.85 -10.73 -10.57
CA ILE A 176 1.52 -10.12 -9.27
C ILE A 176 0.24 -9.30 -9.40
N LEU A 177 -0.76 -9.61 -8.59
CA LEU A 177 -2.00 -8.86 -8.46
C LEU A 177 -1.96 -7.90 -7.27
N PHE A 178 -1.22 -8.27 -6.22
CA PHE A 178 -0.97 -7.45 -5.04
C PHE A 178 0.30 -7.93 -4.33
N ASP A 179 1.18 -7.02 -3.96
CA ASP A 179 2.42 -7.33 -3.22
C ASP A 179 2.71 -6.21 -2.22
N SER A 180 2.39 -6.47 -0.96
CA SER A 180 2.58 -5.48 0.11
C SER A 180 3.99 -5.46 0.71
N SER A 181 4.94 -6.23 0.16
CA SER A 181 6.30 -6.29 0.70
C SER A 181 7.16 -5.06 0.38
N VAL A 182 6.66 -4.19 -0.51
CA VAL A 182 7.39 -3.02 -1.02
C VAL A 182 7.53 -1.87 -0.02
N SER A 183 6.69 -1.81 1.02
CA SER A 183 6.73 -0.75 2.04
C SER A 183 6.21 -1.25 3.40
N PRO A 184 6.66 -0.67 4.53
CA PRO A 184 6.12 -1.00 5.85
C PRO A 184 4.60 -0.77 5.95
N LEU A 185 3.90 -1.66 6.64
CA LEU A 185 2.51 -1.45 7.02
C LEU A 185 2.46 -0.50 8.23
N MET A 186 1.77 0.63 8.09
CA MET A 186 1.50 1.53 9.22
C MET A 186 0.01 1.52 9.54
N PHE A 187 -0.29 1.47 10.83
CA PHE A 187 -1.66 1.47 11.32
C PHE A 187 -1.68 2.16 12.69
N ALA A 188 -2.14 3.40 12.67
CA ALA A 188 -2.41 4.23 13.82
C ALA A 188 -3.85 4.70 13.76
N ASP A 189 -4.36 5.26 14.86
CA ASP A 189 -5.77 5.65 14.96
C ASP A 189 -6.23 6.59 13.83
N GLN A 190 -5.39 7.55 13.42
CA GLN A 190 -5.68 8.50 12.34
C GLN A 190 -4.65 8.48 11.21
N PHE A 191 -3.96 7.36 11.03
CA PHE A 191 -3.01 7.19 9.93
C PHE A 191 -2.80 5.71 9.61
N ILE A 192 -3.32 5.29 8.47
CA ILE A 192 -3.21 3.92 7.98
C ILE A 192 -2.56 3.98 6.62
N LYS A 193 -1.46 3.24 6.43
CA LYS A 193 -0.69 3.20 5.19
C LYS A 193 -0.40 1.77 4.79
N ILE A 194 -0.81 1.42 3.57
CA ILE A 194 -0.50 0.14 2.93
C ILE A 194 -0.13 0.37 1.47
N SER A 195 0.98 -0.22 1.04
CA SER A 195 1.48 -0.13 -0.32
C SER A 195 1.37 -1.46 -1.03
N THR A 196 1.30 -1.42 -2.36
CA THR A 196 1.38 -2.59 -3.23
C THR A 196 2.23 -2.30 -4.45
N ARG A 197 2.98 -3.30 -4.93
CA ARG A 197 3.50 -3.28 -6.30
C ARG A 197 2.34 -3.43 -7.29
N LEU A 198 2.45 -2.77 -8.44
CA LEU A 198 1.53 -2.92 -9.58
C LEU A 198 2.11 -3.91 -10.60
N SER A 199 1.24 -4.61 -11.35
CA SER A 199 1.66 -5.54 -12.41
C SER A 199 2.24 -4.84 -13.63
N SER A 200 1.81 -3.60 -13.87
CA SER A 200 2.30 -2.72 -14.93
C SER A 200 2.10 -1.26 -14.54
N PRO A 201 2.72 -0.29 -15.27
CA PRO A 201 2.54 1.12 -14.98
C PRO A 201 1.22 1.71 -15.50
N PHE A 202 0.30 0.87 -16.00
CA PHE A 202 -0.93 1.31 -16.67
C PHE A 202 -2.18 0.98 -15.85
N LEU A 203 -2.88 2.02 -15.40
CA LEU A 203 -4.08 1.88 -14.59
C LEU A 203 -5.21 2.79 -15.02
N TYR A 204 -6.43 2.38 -14.71
CA TYR A 204 -7.68 3.11 -14.94
C TYR A 204 -8.45 3.25 -13.63
N GLY A 205 -9.22 4.32 -13.45
CA GLY A 205 -10.07 4.53 -12.27
C GLY A 205 -9.59 5.68 -11.39
N LEU A 206 -9.64 5.50 -10.06
CA LEU A 206 -9.19 6.48 -9.06
C LEU A 206 -9.88 7.85 -9.20
N GLY A 207 -11.22 7.83 -9.23
CA GLY A 207 -12.05 9.03 -9.37
C GLY A 207 -12.45 9.67 -8.04
N GLU A 208 -12.82 10.94 -8.00
CA GLU A 208 -12.98 11.86 -9.13
C GLU A 208 -11.83 12.87 -9.23
N HIS A 209 -11.17 12.88 -10.39
CA HIS A 209 -10.09 13.80 -10.72
C HIS A 209 -10.17 14.19 -12.20
N ARG A 210 -9.81 15.44 -12.53
CA ARG A 210 -9.59 15.82 -13.93
C ARG A 210 -8.23 15.28 -14.38
N GLN A 211 -8.23 14.24 -15.19
CA GLN A 211 -7.04 13.57 -15.72
C GLN A 211 -7.38 12.74 -16.96
N SER A 212 -6.35 12.28 -17.68
CA SER A 212 -6.50 11.24 -18.71
C SER A 212 -7.11 9.97 -18.12
N LEU A 213 -7.94 9.29 -18.91
CA LEU A 213 -8.56 8.03 -18.51
C LEU A 213 -7.53 6.95 -18.17
N LEU A 214 -6.51 6.82 -19.03
CA LEU A 214 -5.32 6.01 -18.73
C LEU A 214 -4.39 6.84 -17.84
N ILE A 215 -4.09 6.30 -16.66
CA ILE A 215 -3.06 6.80 -15.76
C ILE A 215 -1.78 5.98 -16.03
N ASN A 216 -0.72 6.66 -16.49
CA ASN A 216 0.58 6.06 -16.78
C ASN A 216 1.61 6.54 -15.74
N VAL A 217 2.16 5.61 -14.98
CA VAL A 217 3.07 5.91 -13.85
C VAL A 217 4.54 5.65 -14.16
N THR A 218 4.90 5.29 -15.40
CA THR A 218 6.27 4.89 -15.80
C THR A 218 7.34 5.90 -15.40
N ASP A 219 7.06 7.21 -15.50
CA ASP A 219 8.00 8.29 -15.19
C ASP A 219 7.36 9.38 -14.34
N SER A 220 6.26 9.06 -13.64
CA SER A 220 5.51 10.04 -12.86
C SER A 220 5.31 9.58 -11.42
N TRP A 221 5.43 10.53 -10.49
CA TRP A 221 4.94 10.37 -9.14
C TRP A 221 3.70 11.22 -8.99
N LYS A 222 2.60 10.63 -8.53
CA LYS A 222 1.31 11.31 -8.50
C LYS A 222 0.60 11.04 -7.19
N ARG A 223 0.12 12.10 -6.54
CA ARG A 223 -0.81 12.01 -5.41
C ARG A 223 -2.22 12.32 -5.87
N LEU A 224 -3.14 11.41 -5.59
CA LEU A 224 -4.57 11.58 -5.83
C LEU A 224 -5.28 11.67 -4.48
N THR A 225 -5.93 12.80 -4.20
CA THR A 225 -6.60 13.06 -2.92
C THR A 225 -8.08 12.72 -3.03
N PHE A 226 -8.58 11.92 -2.10
CA PHE A 226 -9.95 11.46 -2.04
C PHE A 226 -10.63 12.07 -0.83
N TYR A 227 -11.39 13.14 -1.09
CA TYR A 227 -12.31 13.74 -0.14
C TYR A 227 -13.29 14.57 -0.95
N SER A 228 -14.58 14.25 -0.89
CA SER A 228 -15.61 14.91 -1.70
C SER A 228 -15.60 16.42 -1.45
N ARG A 229 -15.42 17.20 -2.52
CA ARG A 229 -15.26 18.65 -2.44
C ARG A 229 -15.94 19.34 -3.61
N ASN A 230 -16.72 20.37 -3.30
CA ASN A 230 -17.27 21.27 -4.30
C ASN A 230 -16.17 22.19 -4.84
N PHE A 231 -15.64 21.89 -6.02
CA PHE A 231 -14.61 22.68 -6.67
C PHE A 231 -14.66 22.54 -8.20
N PRO A 232 -14.33 23.60 -8.97
CA PRO A 232 -14.23 23.48 -10.42
C PRO A 232 -13.30 22.32 -10.83
N PRO A 233 -13.65 21.52 -11.85
CA PRO A 233 -12.81 20.42 -12.34
C PRO A 233 -11.47 20.92 -12.88
N LEU A 234 -10.48 21.04 -12.00
CA LEU A 234 -9.09 21.40 -12.30
C LEU A 234 -8.19 20.21 -11.98
N GLU A 235 -7.07 20.11 -12.70
CA GLU A 235 -6.09 19.06 -12.45
C GLU A 235 -5.48 19.23 -11.05
N ASN A 236 -5.08 18.13 -10.43
CA ASN A 236 -4.46 18.11 -9.10
C ASN A 236 -5.38 18.62 -7.97
N PHE A 237 -6.70 18.50 -8.12
CA PHE A 237 -7.66 18.73 -7.05
C PHE A 237 -8.58 17.52 -6.88
N ASN A 238 -8.92 17.24 -5.62
CA ASN A 238 -10.05 16.40 -5.26
C ASN A 238 -11.36 17.08 -5.66
N LEU A 239 -12.28 16.31 -6.25
CA LEU A 239 -13.55 16.79 -6.80
C LEU A 239 -14.74 16.15 -6.04
N TYR A 240 -15.87 15.97 -6.71
CA TYR A 240 -17.16 15.68 -6.06
C TYR A 240 -17.26 14.23 -5.58
N GLY A 241 -16.81 13.27 -6.39
CA GLY A 241 -16.85 11.84 -6.12
C GLY A 241 -15.59 11.28 -5.46
N VAL A 242 -15.75 10.16 -4.75
CA VAL A 242 -14.68 9.38 -4.12
C VAL A 242 -14.87 7.91 -4.50
N HIS A 243 -13.99 7.41 -5.37
CA HIS A 243 -14.01 6.06 -5.93
C HIS A 243 -12.61 5.45 -5.85
N PRO A 244 -12.21 4.90 -4.69
CA PRO A 244 -10.91 4.26 -4.48
C PRO A 244 -10.87 2.84 -5.11
N PHE A 245 -11.20 2.77 -6.40
CA PHE A 245 -11.19 1.58 -7.24
C PHE A 245 -10.30 1.84 -8.45
N HIS A 246 -9.48 0.87 -8.81
CA HIS A 246 -8.68 0.92 -10.02
C HIS A 246 -8.56 -0.44 -10.70
N ILE A 247 -8.31 -0.40 -12.00
CA ILE A 247 -8.02 -1.56 -12.84
C ILE A 247 -6.58 -1.41 -13.32
N ASN A 248 -5.74 -2.42 -13.10
CA ASN A 248 -4.37 -2.46 -13.59
C ASN A 248 -4.27 -3.44 -14.75
N LEU A 249 -3.72 -2.99 -15.88
CA LEU A 249 -3.45 -3.88 -17.00
C LEU A 249 -2.25 -4.77 -16.66
N GLU A 250 -2.33 -6.03 -17.05
CA GLU A 250 -1.27 -7.01 -16.82
C GLU A 250 -0.40 -7.14 -18.07
N GLN A 251 0.92 -7.14 -17.86
CA GLN A 251 1.89 -7.51 -18.87
C GLN A 251 2.39 -8.92 -18.56
N ALA A 252 1.68 -9.93 -19.06
CA ALA A 252 2.05 -11.33 -18.84
C ALA A 252 3.18 -11.77 -19.81
N PRO A 253 4.06 -12.71 -19.40
CA PRO A 253 5.15 -13.21 -20.24
C PRO A 253 4.69 -13.87 -21.54
N ASN A 254 3.45 -14.35 -21.59
CA ASN A 254 2.85 -15.03 -22.74
C ASN A 254 2.19 -14.08 -23.75
N ASN A 255 2.40 -12.75 -23.63
CA ASN A 255 1.75 -11.70 -24.43
C ASN A 255 0.21 -11.66 -24.34
N GLN A 256 -0.40 -12.36 -23.38
CA GLN A 256 -1.82 -12.27 -23.12
C GLN A 256 -2.11 -11.01 -22.30
N THR A 257 -2.94 -10.12 -22.83
CA THR A 257 -3.40 -8.95 -22.07
C THR A 257 -4.52 -9.39 -21.14
N SER A 258 -4.26 -9.35 -19.83
CA SER A 258 -5.27 -9.54 -18.79
C SER A 258 -5.37 -8.26 -17.95
N ALA A 259 -6.33 -8.22 -17.04
CA ALA A 259 -6.48 -7.14 -16.08
C ALA A 259 -6.96 -7.70 -14.74
N HIS A 260 -6.61 -6.98 -13.68
CA HIS A 260 -7.20 -7.16 -12.37
C HIS A 260 -7.63 -5.79 -11.83
N GLY A 261 -8.52 -5.81 -10.84
CA GLY A 261 -8.96 -4.62 -10.14
C GLY A 261 -8.67 -4.71 -8.65
N GLN A 262 -8.53 -3.55 -8.02
CA GLN A 262 -8.52 -3.45 -6.57
C GLN A 262 -9.50 -2.36 -6.12
N PHE A 263 -10.27 -2.65 -5.09
CA PHE A 263 -11.20 -1.70 -4.46
C PHE A 263 -10.90 -1.59 -2.97
N PHE A 264 -10.60 -0.38 -2.51
CA PHE A 264 -10.33 -0.08 -1.11
C PHE A 264 -11.59 0.49 -0.45
N LEU A 265 -12.32 -0.35 0.28
CA LEU A 265 -13.57 0.02 0.96
C LEU A 265 -13.28 0.82 2.22
N ASN A 266 -12.94 2.10 2.04
CA ASN A 266 -12.71 3.08 3.09
C ASN A 266 -13.26 4.43 2.62
N SER A 267 -13.91 5.18 3.51
CA SER A 267 -14.53 6.47 3.17
C SER A 267 -13.96 7.65 3.97
N ASN A 268 -12.89 7.43 4.73
CA ASN A 268 -12.16 8.53 5.34
C ASN A 268 -11.41 9.31 4.26
N ALA A 269 -10.98 10.54 4.57
CA ALA A 269 -10.10 11.27 3.67
C ALA A 269 -8.82 10.46 3.47
N MET A 270 -8.39 10.31 2.22
CA MET A 270 -7.21 9.53 1.90
C MET A 270 -6.44 10.12 0.73
N ASP A 271 -5.16 9.84 0.69
CA ASP A 271 -4.31 10.02 -0.49
C ASP A 271 -3.95 8.66 -1.06
N ILE A 272 -3.97 8.56 -2.38
CA ILE A 272 -3.40 7.43 -3.13
C ILE A 272 -2.19 7.94 -3.90
N ASP A 273 -1.01 7.49 -3.47
CA ASP A 273 0.26 7.83 -4.11
C ASP A 273 0.64 6.76 -5.13
N LEU A 274 0.95 7.19 -6.33
CA LEU A 274 1.44 6.39 -7.43
C LEU A 274 2.90 6.73 -7.70
N GLN A 275 3.73 5.71 -7.92
CA GLN A 275 5.16 5.91 -8.20
C GLN A 275 5.67 4.98 -9.31
N PRO A 276 6.83 5.28 -9.94
CA PRO A 276 7.38 4.54 -11.07
C PRO A 276 7.86 3.10 -10.83
N LEU A 277 7.82 2.59 -9.59
CA LEU A 277 8.34 1.26 -9.26
C LEU A 277 7.77 0.09 -10.11
N PRO A 278 6.59 0.14 -10.73
CA PRO A 278 5.35 0.85 -10.43
C PRO A 278 4.71 0.38 -9.12
N ALA A 279 4.24 1.30 -8.29
CA ALA A 279 3.58 0.97 -7.02
C ALA A 279 2.49 1.97 -6.67
N LEU A 280 1.59 1.52 -5.81
CA LEU A 280 0.47 2.29 -5.29
C LEU A 280 0.50 2.24 -3.76
N THR A 281 0.26 3.37 -3.10
CA THR A 281 0.16 3.49 -1.65
C THR A 281 -1.16 4.12 -1.26
N TYR A 282 -1.98 3.40 -0.51
CA TYR A 282 -3.15 3.98 0.17
C TYR A 282 -2.69 4.59 1.49
N THR A 283 -3.02 5.85 1.73
CA THR A 283 -2.83 6.54 3.03
C THR A 283 -4.16 7.15 3.46
N THR A 284 -4.80 6.61 4.50
CA THR A 284 -6.12 7.08 4.99
C THR A 284 -6.06 7.52 6.44
N ILE A 285 -6.88 8.51 6.81
CA ILE A 285 -6.90 9.11 8.15
C ILE A 285 -7.82 8.38 9.15
N GLY A 286 -8.26 7.16 8.84
CA GLY A 286 -9.11 6.39 9.74
C GLY A 286 -9.72 5.14 9.13
N GLY A 287 -10.61 4.52 9.89
CA GLY A 287 -11.29 3.29 9.49
C GLY A 287 -10.39 2.06 9.59
N ILE A 288 -10.58 1.10 8.70
CA ILE A 288 -9.78 -0.13 8.59
C ILE A 288 -9.19 -0.26 7.18
N ILE A 289 -8.33 -1.28 6.99
CA ILE A 289 -7.99 -1.74 5.64
C ILE A 289 -8.99 -2.81 5.25
N ASP A 290 -9.82 -2.53 4.24
CA ASP A 290 -10.73 -3.49 3.64
C ASP A 290 -10.54 -3.43 2.12
N LEU A 291 -9.79 -4.38 1.59
CA LEU A 291 -9.31 -4.38 0.21
C LEU A 291 -9.85 -5.59 -0.54
N TYR A 292 -10.56 -5.35 -1.63
CA TYR A 292 -10.97 -6.37 -2.58
C TYR A 292 -9.98 -6.43 -3.74
N ILE A 293 -9.70 -7.64 -4.21
CA ILE A 293 -8.95 -7.94 -5.42
C ILE A 293 -9.84 -8.74 -6.35
N PHE A 294 -10.00 -8.24 -7.58
CA PHE A 294 -10.82 -8.81 -8.65
C PHE A 294 -9.91 -9.30 -9.76
N THR A 295 -9.93 -10.59 -10.07
CA THR A 295 -8.94 -11.18 -10.98
C THR A 295 -9.35 -11.15 -12.45
N GLY A 296 -10.48 -10.58 -12.85
CA GLY A 296 -10.84 -10.43 -14.27
C GLY A 296 -11.16 -11.78 -14.96
N PRO A 297 -10.55 -12.12 -16.12
CA PRO A 297 -9.27 -11.62 -16.64
C PRO A 297 -9.40 -10.46 -17.64
N THR A 298 -10.59 -10.17 -18.16
CA THR A 298 -10.80 -8.99 -19.02
C THR A 298 -11.18 -7.77 -18.19
N VAL A 299 -10.95 -6.56 -18.72
CA VAL A 299 -11.39 -5.31 -18.07
C VAL A 299 -12.90 -5.34 -17.78
N GLN A 300 -13.70 -5.92 -18.68
CA GLN A 300 -15.14 -6.09 -18.47
C GLN A 300 -15.44 -6.98 -17.27
N ASN A 301 -14.76 -8.13 -17.14
CA ASN A 301 -14.99 -9.02 -16.00
C ASN A 301 -14.58 -8.37 -14.67
N VAL A 302 -13.51 -7.58 -14.67
CA VAL A 302 -13.11 -6.81 -13.47
C VAL A 302 -14.22 -5.83 -13.06
N ILE A 303 -14.87 -5.18 -14.01
CA ILE A 303 -15.99 -4.26 -13.74
C ILE A 303 -17.21 -5.02 -13.21
N GLU A 304 -17.56 -6.15 -13.82
CA GLU A 304 -18.67 -7.02 -13.38
C GLU A 304 -18.43 -7.49 -11.92
N GLN A 305 -17.23 -7.99 -11.62
CA GLN A 305 -16.83 -8.42 -10.28
C GLN A 305 -16.88 -7.30 -9.24
N TYR A 306 -16.57 -6.06 -9.65
CA TYR A 306 -16.70 -4.88 -8.79
C TYR A 306 -18.16 -4.50 -8.55
N TRP A 307 -19.01 -4.55 -9.58
CA TRP A 307 -20.45 -4.28 -9.45
C TRP A 307 -21.18 -5.29 -8.57
N ASP A 308 -20.72 -6.53 -8.51
CA ASP A 308 -21.22 -7.53 -7.55
C ASP A 308 -21.06 -7.09 -6.08
N ILE A 309 -20.12 -6.17 -5.80
CA ILE A 309 -19.89 -5.63 -4.45
C ILE A 309 -20.67 -4.35 -4.20
N ILE A 310 -20.61 -3.40 -5.14
CA ILE A 310 -21.19 -2.06 -4.93
C ILE A 310 -22.66 -1.94 -5.40
N GLY A 311 -23.21 -2.99 -6.00
CA GLY A 311 -24.54 -3.04 -6.57
C GLY A 311 -24.57 -2.70 -8.06
N VAL A 312 -25.42 -3.40 -8.81
CA VAL A 312 -25.73 -3.07 -10.20
C VAL A 312 -26.71 -1.90 -10.25
N LYS A 313 -26.58 -1.06 -11.27
CA LYS A 313 -27.59 -0.05 -11.58
C LYS A 313 -28.78 -0.77 -12.21
N GLU A 314 -29.92 -0.80 -11.51
CA GLU A 314 -31.21 -1.21 -12.07
C GLU A 314 -31.61 -0.36 -13.29
#